data_AF-A0A0F9YUH3-F1
#
_entry.id   AF-A0A0F9YUH3-F1
#
_cell.length_a   1.000
_cell.length_b   1.000
_cell.length_c   1.000
_cell.angle_alpha   90.00
_cell.angle_beta   90.00
_cell.angle_gamma   90.00
#
_symmetry.space_group_name_H-M   'P 1'
#
loop_
_entity.id
_entity.type
_entity.pdbx_description
1 polymer ?
#
loop_
_entity_poly.entity_id
_entity_poly.type
_entity_poly.pdbx_seq_one_letter_code
_entity_poly.pdbx_strand_id
1 'polypeptide(L)'
;MSKHENFNKLTAAETERLAMLSEEAGEVVQSATQMLQDGPYSENLEGALDDNIADLGREVADLLAVAEFMEADLSIEAFANYFAKNESSYVSPYSEALIEMSQMGNTIVVNGVDLAEMEQLHILSNRAAKIVQTVGKTLRHGYDSYHPDFPQQDNRQQLTLDLFDFWLAVHFLPDDFFEDVPDAYEEIMARKMRYSHHQTLKVVA
;
A
#
# COMPACT_ATOMS: atom_id res chain seq x y z
N MET A 1 -1.58 10.69 -39.48
CA MET A 1 -0.53 10.55 -38.45
C MET A 1 -0.76 9.22 -37.77
N SER A 2 0.18 8.28 -37.88
CA SER A 2 0.14 7.04 -37.10
C SER A 2 0.13 7.43 -35.62
N LYS A 3 -0.91 7.05 -34.86
CA LYS A 3 -0.85 7.16 -33.39
C LYS A 3 0.33 6.31 -32.96
N HIS A 4 1.40 6.95 -32.48
CA HIS A 4 2.51 6.21 -31.88
C HIS A 4 1.91 5.34 -30.77
N GLU A 5 1.95 4.02 -30.92
CA GLU A 5 1.58 3.10 -29.85
C GLU A 5 2.49 3.41 -28.66
N ASN A 6 1.90 3.52 -27.46
CA ASN A 6 2.66 3.70 -26.24
C ASN A 6 3.64 2.53 -26.10
N PHE A 7 4.91 2.82 -25.80
CA PHE A 7 5.97 1.82 -25.68
C PHE A 7 5.69 0.78 -24.58
N ASN A 8 4.95 1.18 -23.54
CA ASN A 8 4.51 0.33 -22.43
C ASN A 8 3.14 -0.35 -22.69
N LYS A 9 2.49 -0.08 -23.84
CA LYS A 9 1.18 -0.61 -24.23
C LYS A 9 0.02 -0.33 -23.25
N LEU A 10 0.22 0.52 -22.25
CA LEU A 10 -0.82 0.90 -21.30
C LEU A 10 -1.81 1.85 -21.96
N THR A 11 -3.10 1.65 -21.66
CA THR A 11 -4.15 2.64 -21.89
C THR A 11 -3.94 3.85 -20.99
N ALA A 12 -4.56 4.98 -21.36
CA ALA A 12 -4.55 6.17 -20.52
C ALA A 12 -5.20 5.89 -19.14
N ALA A 13 -6.23 5.04 -19.11
CA ALA A 13 -6.91 4.68 -17.87
C ALA A 13 -6.03 3.80 -16.96
N GLU A 14 -5.33 2.81 -17.50
CA GLU A 14 -4.36 2.01 -16.71
C GLU A 14 -3.20 2.88 -16.19
N THR A 15 -2.74 3.84 -17.00
CA THR A 15 -1.67 4.77 -16.60
C THR A 15 -2.09 5.64 -15.43
N GLU A 16 -3.31 6.18 -15.44
CA GLU A 16 -3.84 6.95 -14.31
C GLU A 16 -4.03 6.12 -13.05
N ARG A 17 -4.53 4.89 -13.18
CA ARG A 17 -4.70 3.99 -12.03
C ARG A 17 -3.36 3.63 -11.39
N LEU A 18 -2.36 3.29 -12.20
CA LEU A 18 -1.00 3.08 -11.72
C LEU A 18 -0.43 4.34 -11.06
N ALA A 19 -0.61 5.52 -11.65
CA ALA A 19 -0.13 6.77 -11.06
C ALA A 19 -0.76 7.02 -9.68
N MET A 20 -2.08 6.85 -9.57
CA MET A 20 -2.81 6.95 -8.31
C MET A 20 -2.27 5.94 -7.29
N LEU A 21 -2.10 4.66 -7.66
CA LEU A 21 -1.55 3.65 -6.76
C LEU A 21 -0.13 3.98 -6.26
N SER A 22 0.72 4.54 -7.13
CA SER A 22 2.06 4.97 -6.74
C SER A 22 2.05 6.20 -5.83
N GLU A 23 1.07 7.08 -5.98
CA GLU A 23 0.87 8.25 -5.13
C GLU A 23 0.51 7.79 -3.72
N GLU A 24 -0.57 7.00 -3.57
CA GLU A 24 -1.01 6.50 -2.25
C GLU A 24 0.06 5.65 -1.56
N ALA A 25 0.77 4.79 -2.32
CA ALA A 25 1.86 4.01 -1.75
C ALA A 25 3.05 4.88 -1.31
N GLY A 26 3.29 6.00 -2.01
CA GLY A 26 4.27 6.99 -1.58
C GLY A 26 3.85 7.70 -0.29
N GLU A 27 2.57 8.04 -0.14
CA GLU A 27 2.02 8.68 1.05
C GLU A 27 2.09 7.74 2.27
N VAL A 28 1.80 6.44 2.12
CA VAL A 28 2.02 5.45 3.20
C VAL A 28 3.49 5.37 3.63
N VAL A 29 4.44 5.36 2.67
CA VAL A 29 5.87 5.37 2.99
C VAL A 29 6.23 6.61 3.81
N GLN A 30 5.74 7.78 3.40
CA GLN A 30 6.00 9.04 4.08
C GLN A 30 5.41 9.03 5.50
N SER A 31 4.13 8.73 5.66
CA SER A 31 3.43 8.76 6.95
C SER A 31 3.98 7.72 7.94
N ALA A 32 4.33 6.51 7.48
CA ALA A 32 4.98 5.51 8.34
C ALA A 32 6.37 5.96 8.79
N THR A 33 7.13 6.64 7.92
CA THR A 33 8.43 7.21 8.27
C THR A 33 8.28 8.37 9.26
N GLN A 34 7.25 9.19 9.08
CA GLN A 34 6.91 10.29 9.98
C GLN A 34 6.59 9.78 11.38
N MET A 35 5.80 8.70 11.50
CA MET A 35 5.53 8.03 12.78
C MET A 35 6.80 7.47 13.43
N LEU A 36 7.67 6.81 12.64
CA LEU A 36 8.95 6.31 13.14
C LEU A 36 9.85 7.43 13.66
N GLN A 37 9.78 8.62 13.04
CA GLN A 37 10.65 9.75 13.37
C GLN A 37 10.13 10.53 14.57
N ASP A 38 8.86 10.94 14.54
CA ASP A 38 8.33 11.94 15.45
C ASP A 38 7.29 11.36 16.43
N GLY A 39 6.92 10.09 16.28
CA GLY A 39 5.95 9.40 17.13
C GLY A 39 4.51 9.49 16.63
N PRO A 40 3.55 8.94 17.39
CA PRO A 40 2.12 8.98 17.02
C PRO A 40 1.53 10.40 17.03
N TYR A 41 2.09 11.30 17.85
CA TYR A 41 1.69 12.70 17.94
C TYR A 41 2.92 13.59 17.95
N SER A 42 2.91 14.66 17.16
CA SER A 42 4.03 15.61 17.07
C SER A 42 3.55 17.05 16.93
N GLU A 43 4.43 18.02 17.22
CA GLU A 43 4.16 19.45 16.98
C GLU A 43 4.95 19.89 15.75
N ASN A 44 4.27 20.43 14.73
CA ASN A 44 4.94 20.94 13.54
C ASN A 44 5.63 22.29 13.80
N LEU A 45 6.33 22.79 12.77
CA LEU A 45 7.09 24.04 12.86
C LEU A 45 6.23 25.28 13.16
N GLU A 46 4.91 25.20 12.95
CA GLU A 46 3.95 26.28 13.24
C GLU A 46 3.30 26.14 14.62
N GLY A 47 3.64 25.10 15.38
CA GLY A 47 3.08 24.82 16.70
C GLY A 47 1.73 24.11 16.68
N ALA A 48 1.31 23.59 15.52
CA ALA A 48 0.10 22.78 15.41
C ALA A 48 0.41 21.31 15.75
N LEU A 49 -0.55 20.66 16.41
CA LEU A 49 -0.48 19.24 16.76
C LEU A 49 -0.85 18.42 15.53
N ASP A 50 0.08 17.55 15.12
CA ASP A 50 -0.11 16.55 14.09
C ASP A 50 -0.46 15.21 14.74
N ASP A 51 -1.40 14.51 14.12
CA ASP A 51 -1.90 13.20 14.52
C ASP A 51 -1.41 12.17 13.50
N ASN A 52 -0.14 11.79 13.64
CA ASN A 52 0.58 10.98 12.67
C ASN A 52 -0.02 9.58 12.52
N ILE A 53 -0.61 9.04 13.59
CA ILE A 53 -1.28 7.73 13.55
C ILE A 53 -2.57 7.80 12.72
N ALA A 54 -3.38 8.84 12.91
CA ALA A 54 -4.58 9.04 12.10
C ALA A 54 -4.23 9.39 10.65
N ASP A 55 -3.14 10.13 10.41
CA ASP A 55 -2.61 10.39 9.06
C ASP A 55 -2.20 9.09 8.37
N LEU A 56 -1.36 8.26 9.00
CA LEU A 56 -0.97 6.96 8.42
C LEU A 56 -2.20 6.09 8.12
N GLY A 57 -3.15 6.03 9.05
CA GLY A 57 -4.38 5.28 8.86
C GLY A 57 -5.18 5.71 7.64
N ARG A 58 -5.31 7.03 7.41
CA ARG A 58 -5.94 7.57 6.20
C ARG A 58 -5.20 7.15 4.94
N GLU A 59 -3.87 7.23 4.91
CA GLU A 59 -3.10 6.85 3.72
C GLU A 59 -3.17 5.35 3.43
N VAL A 60 -3.21 4.51 4.47
CA VAL A 60 -3.41 3.06 4.30
C VAL A 60 -4.79 2.77 3.69
N ALA A 61 -5.84 3.44 4.19
CA ALA A 61 -7.18 3.28 3.62
C ALA A 61 -7.26 3.77 2.17
N ASP A 62 -6.63 4.90 1.85
CA ASP A 62 -6.58 5.42 0.49
C ASP A 62 -5.87 4.44 -0.46
N LEU A 63 -4.72 3.89 -0.06
CA LEU A 63 -4.01 2.87 -0.85
C LEU A 63 -4.84 1.61 -1.08
N LEU A 64 -5.50 1.10 -0.04
CA LEU A 64 -6.36 -0.09 -0.15
C LEU A 64 -7.55 0.15 -1.08
N ALA A 65 -8.20 1.32 -1.00
CA ALA A 65 -9.30 1.69 -1.89
C ALA A 65 -8.83 1.78 -3.35
N VAL A 66 -7.66 2.35 -3.60
CA VAL A 66 -7.10 2.41 -4.96
C VAL A 66 -6.72 1.00 -5.47
N ALA A 67 -6.17 0.15 -4.60
CA ALA A 67 -5.86 -1.24 -4.96
C ALA A 67 -7.13 -2.03 -5.33
N GLU A 68 -8.22 -1.87 -4.58
CA GLU A 68 -9.53 -2.45 -4.89
C GLU A 68 -10.09 -1.92 -6.21
N PHE A 69 -10.01 -0.60 -6.44
CA PHE A 69 -10.42 0.01 -7.71
C PHE A 69 -9.64 -0.56 -8.91
N MET A 70 -8.40 -0.99 -8.69
CA MET A 70 -7.52 -1.58 -9.70
C MET A 70 -7.71 -3.08 -9.93
N GLU A 71 -8.63 -3.76 -9.24
CA GLU A 71 -8.77 -5.24 -9.28
C GLU A 71 -8.81 -5.78 -10.72
N ALA A 72 -9.51 -5.11 -11.64
CA ALA A 72 -9.62 -5.51 -13.03
C ALA A 72 -8.29 -5.46 -13.83
N ASP A 73 -7.31 -4.68 -13.35
CA ASP A 73 -5.97 -4.62 -13.91
C ASP A 73 -5.01 -5.61 -13.25
N LEU A 74 -5.42 -6.31 -12.19
CA LEU A 74 -4.54 -7.21 -11.46
C LEU A 74 -4.77 -8.66 -11.90
N SER A 75 -3.79 -9.53 -11.64
CA SER A 75 -3.90 -10.93 -12.00
C SER A 75 -4.59 -11.70 -10.88
N ILE A 76 -5.93 -11.79 -10.95
CA ILE A 76 -6.73 -12.62 -10.03
C ILE A 76 -6.22 -14.07 -10.03
N GLU A 77 -5.76 -14.57 -11.16
CA GLU A 77 -5.14 -15.90 -11.25
C GLU A 77 -3.82 -15.98 -10.45
N ALA A 78 -2.96 -14.96 -10.49
CA ALA A 78 -1.74 -14.94 -9.68
C ALA A 78 -2.08 -14.93 -8.18
N PHE A 79 -3.07 -14.13 -7.79
CA PHE A 79 -3.59 -14.10 -6.42
C PHE A 79 -4.11 -15.48 -6.01
N ALA A 80 -5.02 -16.08 -6.79
CA ALA A 80 -5.62 -17.38 -6.48
C ALA A 80 -4.57 -18.52 -6.47
N ASN A 81 -3.62 -18.52 -7.40
CA ASN A 81 -2.54 -19.50 -7.45
C ASN A 81 -1.56 -19.35 -6.29
N TYR A 82 -1.30 -18.12 -5.85
CA TYR A 82 -0.50 -17.85 -4.67
C TYR A 82 -1.25 -18.30 -3.40
N PHE A 83 -2.53 -17.96 -3.29
CA PHE A 83 -3.40 -18.36 -2.18
C PHE A 83 -3.50 -19.89 -2.05
N ALA A 84 -3.85 -20.58 -3.13
CA ALA A 84 -4.00 -22.04 -3.12
C ALA A 84 -2.70 -22.81 -2.79
N LYS A 85 -1.54 -22.21 -3.06
CA LYS A 85 -0.23 -22.80 -2.69
C LYS A 85 0.17 -22.55 -1.24
N ASN A 86 -0.41 -21.54 -0.59
CA ASN A 86 0.04 -21.02 0.71
C ASN A 86 -1.08 -20.95 1.77
N GLU A 87 -2.25 -21.53 1.50
CA GLU A 87 -3.48 -21.44 2.31
C GLU A 87 -3.28 -21.80 3.81
N SER A 88 -2.29 -22.64 4.14
CA SER A 88 -1.95 -23.03 5.52
C SER A 88 -0.66 -22.41 6.06
N SER A 89 -0.05 -21.45 5.37
CA SER A 89 1.31 -20.95 5.67
C SER A 89 1.41 -19.43 5.80
N TYR A 90 0.30 -18.71 5.81
CA TYR A 90 0.31 -17.27 6.12
C TYR A 90 0.59 -17.07 7.59
N VAL A 91 1.86 -16.83 7.90
CA VAL A 91 2.33 -16.43 9.22
C VAL A 91 2.38 -14.92 9.29
N SER A 92 2.16 -14.38 10.49
CA SER A 92 2.39 -12.97 10.76
C SER A 92 3.79 -12.58 10.27
N PRO A 93 3.95 -11.45 9.56
CA PRO A 93 5.27 -10.95 9.20
C PRO A 93 6.01 -10.35 10.40
N TYR A 94 5.34 -10.26 11.56
CA TYR A 94 5.84 -9.64 12.78
C TYR A 94 6.47 -10.67 13.74
N SER A 95 7.47 -10.22 14.47
CA SER A 95 8.17 -11.00 15.48
C SER A 95 7.28 -11.21 16.70
N GLU A 96 6.88 -12.47 16.94
CA GLU A 96 6.16 -12.88 18.15
C GLU A 96 6.90 -12.44 19.42
N ALA A 97 8.23 -12.54 19.43
CA ALA A 97 9.04 -12.13 20.57
C ALA A 97 8.94 -10.63 20.88
N LEU A 98 8.88 -9.76 19.85
CA LEU A 98 8.72 -8.32 20.07
C LEU A 98 7.32 -7.99 20.58
N ILE A 99 6.29 -8.66 20.04
CA ILE A 99 4.91 -8.53 20.50
C ILE A 99 4.79 -8.94 21.97
N GLU A 100 5.35 -10.09 22.36
CA GLU A 100 5.36 -10.55 23.75
C GLU A 100 6.09 -9.57 24.67
N MET A 101 7.25 -9.06 24.25
CA MET A 101 8.02 -8.07 25.01
C MET A 101 7.22 -6.76 25.22
N SER A 102 6.52 -6.29 24.18
CA SER A 102 5.63 -5.13 24.25
C SER A 102 4.49 -5.34 25.26
N GLN A 103 3.76 -6.46 25.15
CA GLN A 103 2.65 -6.80 26.04
C GLN A 103 3.07 -6.93 27.52
N MET A 104 4.30 -7.35 27.78
CA MET A 104 4.88 -7.43 29.12
C MET A 104 5.41 -6.08 29.65
N GLY A 105 5.37 -5.01 28.84
CA GLY A 105 5.98 -3.72 29.16
C GLY A 105 7.51 -3.77 29.23
N ASN A 106 8.14 -4.80 28.65
CA ASN A 106 9.57 -5.04 28.66
C ASN A 106 10.19 -4.74 27.29
N THR A 107 9.86 -3.57 26.74
CA THR A 107 10.28 -3.12 25.41
C THR A 107 10.95 -1.75 25.49
N ILE A 108 11.74 -1.42 24.46
CA ILE A 108 12.30 -0.08 24.31
C ILE A 108 11.27 0.77 23.57
N VAL A 109 11.01 1.96 24.12
CA VAL A 109 10.14 2.96 23.49
C VAL A 109 11.02 4.13 23.04
N VAL A 110 10.94 4.49 21.76
CA VAL A 110 11.60 5.69 21.21
C VAL A 110 10.53 6.52 20.54
N ASN A 111 10.47 7.81 20.88
CA ASN A 111 9.49 8.76 20.36
C ASN A 111 8.04 8.26 20.52
N GLY A 112 7.74 7.56 21.62
CA GLY A 112 6.40 7.03 21.89
C GLY A 112 6.01 5.80 21.08
N VAL A 113 6.92 5.22 20.31
CA VAL A 113 6.72 3.98 19.53
C VAL A 113 7.60 2.88 20.11
N ASP A 114 7.03 1.71 20.36
CA ASP A 114 7.80 0.57 20.88
C ASP A 114 8.45 -0.29 19.78
N LEU A 115 9.32 -1.24 20.16
CA LEU A 115 10.01 -2.08 19.17
C LEU A 115 9.09 -2.94 18.29
N ALA A 116 7.93 -3.38 18.79
CA ALA A 116 6.98 -4.15 17.99
C ALA A 116 6.28 -3.25 16.98
N GLU A 117 5.83 -2.08 17.41
CA GLU A 117 5.24 -1.06 16.52
C GLU A 117 6.25 -0.54 15.50
N MET A 118 7.52 -0.38 15.87
CA MET A 118 8.59 -0.01 14.92
C MET A 118 8.75 -1.03 13.82
N GLU A 119 8.72 -2.33 14.15
CA GLU A 119 8.77 -3.39 13.15
C GLU A 119 7.53 -3.33 12.25
N GLN A 120 6.35 -3.10 12.82
CA GLN A 120 5.10 -2.94 12.07
C GLN A 120 5.17 -1.80 11.06
N LEU A 121 5.56 -0.60 11.49
CA LEU A 121 5.74 0.58 10.64
C LEU A 121 6.82 0.35 9.58
N HIS A 122 7.93 -0.29 9.95
CA HIS A 122 9.01 -0.58 9.00
C HIS A 122 8.56 -1.53 7.91
N ILE A 123 7.87 -2.62 8.27
CA ILE A 123 7.33 -3.58 7.30
C ILE A 123 6.32 -2.90 6.39
N LEU A 124 5.35 -2.15 6.96
CA LEU A 124 4.34 -1.43 6.21
C LEU A 124 4.96 -0.48 5.17
N SER A 125 5.91 0.36 5.61
CA SER A 125 6.65 1.28 4.73
C SER A 125 7.42 0.53 3.63
N ASN A 126 8.12 -0.55 3.98
CA ASN A 126 8.85 -1.34 2.97
C ASN A 126 7.93 -1.99 1.93
N ARG A 127 6.74 -2.46 2.33
CA ARG A 127 5.76 -3.04 1.40
C ARG A 127 5.18 -1.97 0.47
N ALA A 128 4.83 -0.79 0.99
CA ALA A 128 4.39 0.33 0.19
C ALA A 128 5.47 0.81 -0.81
N ALA A 129 6.73 0.92 -0.36
CA ALA A 129 7.86 1.29 -1.23
C ALA A 129 8.08 0.30 -2.40
N LYS A 130 7.83 -1.01 -2.17
CA LYS A 130 7.86 -2.01 -3.24
C LYS A 130 6.78 -1.77 -4.29
N ILE A 131 5.55 -1.42 -3.87
CA ILE A 131 4.46 -1.06 -4.79
C ILE A 131 4.88 0.11 -5.67
N VAL A 132 5.43 1.19 -5.10
CA VAL A 132 5.96 2.35 -5.86
C VAL A 132 7.00 1.89 -6.89
N GLN A 133 7.94 1.02 -6.50
CA GLN A 133 8.95 0.51 -7.42
C GLN A 133 8.35 -0.31 -8.57
N THR A 134 7.43 -1.21 -8.27
CA THR A 134 6.78 -2.10 -9.25
C THR A 134 5.88 -1.31 -10.19
N VAL A 135 5.16 -0.30 -9.69
CA VAL A 135 4.44 0.66 -10.53
C VAL A 135 5.41 1.38 -11.46
N GLY A 136 6.53 1.90 -10.97
CA GLY A 136 7.53 2.58 -11.81
C GLY A 136 8.15 1.68 -12.89
N LYS A 137 8.25 0.36 -12.66
CA LYS A 137 8.61 -0.62 -13.70
C LYS A 137 7.48 -0.79 -14.70
N THR A 138 6.24 -0.95 -14.23
CA THR A 138 5.05 -1.12 -15.07
C THR A 138 4.81 0.08 -15.97
N LEU A 139 4.94 1.31 -15.45
CA LEU A 139 4.84 2.53 -16.26
C LEU A 139 5.92 2.63 -17.33
N ARG A 140 7.11 2.06 -17.10
CA ARG A 140 8.21 2.07 -18.09
C ARG A 140 8.19 0.92 -19.08
N HIS A 141 7.56 -0.20 -18.75
CA HIS A 141 7.69 -1.42 -19.54
C HIS A 141 6.35 -2.06 -19.92
N GLY A 142 5.25 -1.68 -19.26
CA GLY A 142 3.94 -2.30 -19.41
C GLY A 142 3.71 -3.47 -18.47
N TYR A 143 2.46 -3.87 -18.33
CA TYR A 143 2.05 -5.01 -17.49
C TYR A 143 2.66 -6.34 -17.93
N ASP A 144 2.68 -6.61 -19.24
CA ASP A 144 3.08 -7.91 -19.78
C ASP A 144 4.61 -8.05 -19.93
N SER A 145 5.37 -7.06 -19.51
CA SER A 145 6.84 -7.12 -19.47
C SER A 145 7.32 -7.83 -18.22
N TYR A 146 8.50 -8.43 -18.28
CA TYR A 146 9.12 -9.21 -17.21
C TYR A 146 10.56 -8.76 -16.93
N HIS A 147 11.06 -9.06 -15.73
CA HIS A 147 12.47 -8.83 -15.41
C HIS A 147 13.36 -9.81 -16.20
N PRO A 148 14.49 -9.37 -16.79
CA PRO A 148 15.36 -10.25 -17.57
C PRO A 148 15.85 -11.48 -16.80
N ASP A 149 16.13 -11.30 -15.49
CA ASP A 149 16.59 -12.38 -14.62
C ASP A 149 15.44 -13.24 -14.04
N PHE A 150 14.19 -12.76 -14.13
CA PHE A 150 13.00 -13.46 -13.61
C PHE A 150 11.88 -13.50 -14.67
N PRO A 151 12.10 -14.19 -15.81
CA PRO A 151 11.19 -14.16 -16.95
C PRO A 151 9.87 -14.91 -16.72
N GLN A 152 9.73 -15.63 -15.60
CA GLN A 152 8.55 -16.41 -15.25
C GLN A 152 7.44 -15.57 -14.61
N GLN A 153 7.72 -14.29 -14.31
CA GLN A 153 6.81 -13.39 -13.64
C GLN A 153 6.75 -12.06 -14.39
N ASP A 154 5.57 -11.71 -14.87
CA ASP A 154 5.33 -10.40 -15.47
C ASP A 154 5.09 -9.32 -14.40
N ASN A 155 5.09 -8.06 -14.82
CA ASN A 155 4.91 -6.92 -13.93
C ASN A 155 3.51 -6.92 -13.29
N ARG A 156 2.47 -7.44 -13.97
CA ARG A 156 1.12 -7.54 -13.43
C ARG A 156 1.07 -8.52 -12.27
N GLN A 157 1.67 -9.68 -12.43
CA GLN A 157 1.81 -10.71 -11.39
C GLN A 157 2.64 -10.19 -10.23
N GLN A 158 3.77 -9.51 -10.49
CA GLN A 158 4.59 -8.91 -9.43
C GLN A 158 3.80 -7.86 -8.64
N LEU A 159 3.10 -6.95 -9.32
CA LEU A 159 2.29 -5.93 -8.65
C LEU A 159 1.19 -6.55 -7.79
N THR A 160 0.55 -7.60 -8.31
CA THR A 160 -0.48 -8.34 -7.56
C THR A 160 0.10 -8.94 -6.27
N LEU A 161 1.29 -9.54 -6.32
CA LEU A 161 1.93 -10.09 -5.12
C LEU A 161 2.40 -9.01 -4.15
N ASP A 162 2.93 -7.89 -4.65
CA ASP A 162 3.36 -6.79 -3.78
C ASP A 162 2.17 -6.16 -3.04
N LEU A 163 1.03 -6.00 -3.71
CA LEU A 163 -0.23 -5.56 -3.10
C LEU A 163 -0.74 -6.56 -2.07
N PHE A 164 -0.62 -7.86 -2.34
CA PHE A 164 -1.02 -8.89 -1.40
C PHE A 164 -0.13 -8.91 -0.15
N ASP A 165 1.19 -8.80 -0.31
CA ASP A 165 2.13 -8.69 0.81
C ASP A 165 1.85 -7.45 1.67
N PHE A 166 1.43 -6.34 1.05
CA PHE A 166 0.99 -5.15 1.76
C PHE A 166 -0.31 -5.40 2.52
N TRP A 167 -1.32 -6.00 1.89
CA TRP A 167 -2.58 -6.36 2.54
C TRP A 167 -2.36 -7.28 3.75
N LEU A 168 -1.47 -8.27 3.64
CA LEU A 168 -1.10 -9.14 4.75
C LEU A 168 -0.48 -8.34 5.90
N ALA A 169 0.41 -7.39 5.61
CA ALA A 169 0.97 -6.53 6.66
C ALA A 169 -0.14 -5.78 7.40
N VAL A 170 -1.06 -5.13 6.67
CA VAL A 170 -2.19 -4.43 7.28
C VAL A 170 -3.09 -5.38 8.08
N HIS A 171 -3.39 -6.58 7.56
CA HIS A 171 -4.25 -7.56 8.21
C HIS A 171 -3.72 -8.04 9.57
N PHE A 172 -2.41 -8.08 9.76
CA PHE A 172 -1.78 -8.52 11.01
C PHE A 172 -1.46 -7.35 11.97
N LEU A 173 -1.80 -6.11 11.62
CA LEU A 173 -1.73 -5.00 12.57
C LEU A 173 -2.75 -5.22 13.70
N PRO A 174 -2.46 -4.72 14.93
CA PRO A 174 -3.43 -4.70 16.02
C PRO A 174 -4.75 -4.01 15.61
N ASP A 175 -5.89 -4.50 16.12
CA ASP A 175 -7.22 -3.96 15.80
C ASP A 175 -7.35 -2.45 16.15
N ASP A 176 -6.63 -1.99 17.16
CA ASP A 176 -6.58 -0.61 17.64
C ASP A 176 -5.52 0.25 16.95
N PHE A 177 -4.74 -0.30 16.01
CA PHE A 177 -3.68 0.44 15.32
C PHE A 177 -4.24 1.61 14.50
N PHE A 178 -5.49 1.50 14.03
CA PHE A 178 -6.21 2.53 13.29
C PHE A 178 -7.59 2.79 13.90
N GLU A 179 -7.65 3.18 15.17
CA GLU A 179 -8.92 3.30 15.94
C GLU A 179 -9.96 4.25 15.28
N ASP A 180 -9.52 5.23 14.47
CA ASP A 180 -10.37 6.31 13.94
C ASP A 180 -10.38 6.43 12.39
N VAL A 181 -10.02 5.39 11.64
CA VAL A 181 -10.04 5.46 10.17
C VAL A 181 -11.42 5.07 9.63
N PRO A 182 -12.16 5.98 8.97
CA PRO A 182 -13.48 5.65 8.44
C PRO A 182 -13.40 4.65 7.29
N ASP A 183 -14.25 3.62 7.34
CA ASP A 183 -14.53 2.76 6.18
C ASP A 183 -15.40 3.54 5.17
N ALA A 184 -14.71 4.33 4.34
CA ALA A 184 -15.33 5.33 3.47
C ALA A 184 -14.87 5.20 2.02
N TYR A 185 -14.79 3.96 1.51
CA TYR A 185 -14.34 3.65 0.14
C TYR A 185 -14.96 4.59 -0.92
N GLU A 186 -16.28 4.80 -0.89
CA GLU A 186 -16.96 5.67 -1.85
C GLU A 186 -16.50 7.13 -1.77
N GLU A 187 -16.27 7.66 -0.56
CA GLU A 187 -15.83 9.03 -0.35
C GLU A 187 -14.36 9.22 -0.75
N ILE A 188 -13.52 8.23 -0.43
CA ILE A 188 -12.11 8.17 -0.84
C ILE A 188 -12.04 8.20 -2.38
N MET A 189 -12.74 7.27 -3.03
CA MET A 189 -12.71 7.19 -4.49
C MET A 189 -13.34 8.42 -5.13
N ALA A 190 -14.41 8.99 -4.57
CA ALA A 190 -14.97 10.25 -5.06
C ALA A 190 -13.95 11.40 -5.00
N ARG A 191 -13.11 11.47 -3.96
CA ARG A 191 -12.03 12.46 -3.84
C ARG A 191 -10.96 12.27 -4.91
N LYS A 192 -10.43 11.05 -5.07
CA LYS A 192 -9.35 10.75 -6.04
C LYS A 192 -9.81 10.95 -7.49
N MET A 193 -11.08 10.68 -7.77
CA MET A 193 -11.66 10.83 -9.10
C MET A 193 -11.81 12.28 -9.58
N ARG A 194 -11.78 13.27 -8.67
CA ARG A 194 -11.84 14.69 -9.05
C ARG A 194 -10.70 15.12 -9.97
N TYR A 195 -9.57 14.44 -9.89
CA TYR A 195 -8.36 14.76 -10.64
C TYR A 195 -8.05 13.72 -11.73
N SER A 196 -8.91 12.71 -11.89
CA SER A 196 -8.79 11.72 -12.96
C SER A 196 -9.43 12.23 -14.25
N HIS A 197 -8.81 11.96 -15.40
CA HIS A 197 -9.30 12.41 -16.71
C HIS A 197 -9.74 11.28 -17.62
N HIS A 198 -9.32 10.04 -17.33
CA HIS A 198 -9.58 8.85 -18.12
C HIS A 198 -10.29 7.74 -17.31
N GLN A 199 -10.75 8.04 -16.10
CA GLN A 199 -11.60 7.16 -15.29
C GLN A 199 -13.07 7.55 -15.37
N THR A 200 -13.95 6.55 -15.21
CA THR A 200 -15.37 6.77 -14.92
C THR A 200 -15.76 5.88 -13.75
N LEU A 201 -16.21 6.49 -12.65
CA LEU A 201 -16.86 5.74 -11.59
C LEU A 201 -18.20 5.23 -12.12
N LYS A 202 -18.39 3.90 -12.12
CA LYS A 202 -19.74 3.35 -12.19
C LYS A 202 -20.34 3.50 -10.81
N VAL A 203 -21.14 4.55 -10.61
CA VAL A 203 -22.00 4.65 -9.43
C VAL A 203 -23.01 3.51 -9.55
N VAL A 204 -22.92 2.52 -8.66
CA VAL A 204 -23.93 1.48 -8.54
C VAL A 204 -25.12 2.16 -7.84
N ALA A 205 -26.19 2.42 -8.61
CA ALA A 205 -27.43 3.00 -8.11
C ALA A 205 -28.31 1.97 -7.41
#